data_AF-A0A958IRX7-F1
#
_entry.id   AF-A0A958IRX7-F1
#
_cell.length_a   1.000
_cell.length_b   1.000
_cell.length_c   1.000
_cell.angle_alpha   90.00
_cell.angle_beta   90.00
_cell.angle_gamma   90.00
#
_symmetry.space_group_name_H-M   'P 1'
#
loop_
_entity.id
_entity.type
_entity.pdbx_description
1 polymer ?
#
loop_
_entity_poly.entity_id
_entity_poly.type
_entity_poly.pdbx_seq_one_letter_code
_entity_poly.pdbx_strand_id
1 'polypeptide(L)'
;SDLNASEQTSRTSVSKYRERSEQTSPAQPANIGVFLNNPIKRIFQRYLVPRFIITLYYIIRYRCLVSNQTRIQLSGSISFGKGAVVKPYAVIQTQGGRIAIGRQSAVSSFDHISTGIKDVIIGDYVRIAPNVTILGGSRNFQRRDMRIMDQGSSHEGVIIGDDVLIGANVVILPGCHIGEGAVIGAGSVVNRNIPPYAIAAGVPVKVVGERGKGKG
;
A
#
# COMPACT_ATOMS: atom_id res chain seq x y z
N SER A 1 -12.30 -24.61 16.42
CA SER A 1 -12.48 -23.46 17.32
C SER A 1 -11.50 -22.33 17.02
N ASP A 2 -10.23 -22.62 16.70
CA ASP A 2 -9.17 -21.60 16.53
C ASP A 2 -9.23 -20.78 15.22
N LEU A 3 -9.82 -21.32 14.15
CA LEU A 3 -9.99 -20.61 12.87
C LEU A 3 -10.89 -19.36 13.01
N ASN A 4 -11.97 -19.46 13.80
CA ASN A 4 -12.88 -18.33 14.04
C ASN A 4 -12.21 -17.19 14.82
N ALA A 5 -11.34 -17.49 15.77
CA ALA A 5 -10.62 -16.46 16.53
C ALA A 5 -9.66 -15.67 15.63
N SER A 6 -8.89 -16.35 14.78
CA SER A 6 -7.94 -15.72 13.85
C SER A 6 -8.63 -14.83 12.79
N GLU A 7 -9.78 -15.26 12.25
CA GLU A 7 -10.56 -14.45 11.32
C GLU A 7 -11.19 -13.23 11.99
N GLN A 8 -11.66 -13.37 13.23
CA GLN A 8 -12.32 -12.29 13.96
C GLN A 8 -11.31 -11.22 14.40
N THR A 9 -10.12 -11.61 14.88
CA THR A 9 -9.01 -10.69 15.13
C THR A 9 -8.57 -9.99 13.84
N SER A 10 -8.47 -10.71 12.72
CA SER A 10 -8.12 -10.10 11.43
C SER A 10 -9.14 -9.04 10.99
N ARG A 11 -10.45 -9.30 11.16
CA ARG A 11 -11.52 -8.33 10.83
C ARG A 11 -11.47 -7.08 11.70
N THR A 12 -11.23 -7.22 13.01
CA THR A 12 -11.12 -6.08 13.93
C THR A 12 -9.86 -5.24 13.68
N SER A 13 -8.73 -5.87 13.35
CA SER A 13 -7.53 -5.13 12.97
C SER A 13 -7.73 -4.37 11.65
N VAL A 14 -8.42 -4.98 10.68
CA VAL A 14 -8.74 -4.35 9.39
C VAL A 14 -9.65 -3.13 9.55
N SER A 15 -10.66 -3.19 10.41
CA SER A 15 -11.52 -2.03 10.68
C SER A 15 -10.73 -0.88 11.33
N LYS A 16 -9.88 -1.18 12.32
CA LYS A 16 -8.96 -0.20 12.95
C LYS A 16 -8.14 0.56 11.90
N TYR A 17 -7.52 -0.14 10.94
CA TYR A 17 -6.69 0.50 9.91
C TYR A 17 -7.51 1.36 8.93
N ARG A 18 -8.72 0.92 8.57
CA ARG A 18 -9.63 1.68 7.69
C ARG A 18 -10.17 2.93 8.36
N GLU A 19 -10.70 2.82 9.57
CA GLU A 19 -11.21 3.96 10.35
C GLU A 19 -10.13 5.01 10.57
N ARG A 20 -8.91 4.57 10.90
CA ARG A 20 -7.77 5.47 11.04
C ARG A 20 -7.40 6.16 9.73
N SER A 21 -7.40 5.42 8.62
CA SER A 21 -7.14 6.01 7.30
C SER A 21 -8.17 7.08 6.95
N GLU A 22 -9.43 6.90 7.33
CA GLU A 22 -10.52 7.85 7.13
C GLU A 22 -10.35 9.12 7.96
N GLN A 23 -9.89 9.02 9.21
CA GLN A 23 -9.60 10.19 10.05
C GLN A 23 -8.40 11.01 9.56
N THR A 24 -7.42 10.36 8.93
CA THR A 24 -6.25 11.05 8.35
C THR A 24 -6.49 11.58 6.93
N SER A 25 -7.57 11.14 6.29
CA SER A 25 -7.97 11.54 4.95
C SER A 25 -8.88 12.77 5.02
N PRO A 26 -8.75 13.77 4.14
CA PRO A 26 -9.75 14.83 4.05
C PRO A 26 -11.13 14.22 3.73
N ALA A 27 -12.20 14.83 4.25
CA ALA A 27 -13.56 14.50 3.86
C ALA A 27 -13.69 14.55 2.33
N GLN A 28 -14.27 13.52 1.73
CA GLN A 28 -14.64 13.58 0.31
C GLN A 28 -15.54 14.81 0.11
N PRO A 29 -15.30 15.67 -0.88
CA PRO A 29 -16.35 16.59 -1.30
C PRO A 29 -17.54 15.73 -1.74
N ALA A 30 -18.65 15.85 -1.01
CA ALA A 30 -19.92 15.24 -1.35
C ALA A 30 -20.32 15.75 -2.75
N ASN A 31 -20.61 14.82 -3.65
CA ASN A 31 -21.05 15.04 -5.02
C ASN A 31 -20.16 15.96 -5.88
N ILE A 32 -19.26 15.36 -6.66
CA ILE A 32 -18.91 15.91 -7.97
C ILE A 32 -19.00 14.77 -8.97
N GLY A 33 -20.07 14.82 -9.77
CA GLY A 33 -20.34 13.90 -10.87
C GLY A 33 -19.14 13.75 -11.79
N VAL A 34 -19.07 12.57 -12.40
CA VAL A 34 -18.28 12.25 -13.60
C VAL A 34 -16.83 12.71 -13.50
N PHE A 35 -15.94 11.76 -13.20
CA PHE A 35 -14.51 11.87 -13.48
C PHE A 35 -14.30 12.26 -14.95
N LEU A 36 -14.27 13.56 -15.23
CA LEU A 36 -13.65 14.10 -16.41
C LEU A 36 -12.16 13.84 -16.24
N ASN A 37 -11.72 12.68 -16.75
CA ASN A 37 -10.35 12.40 -17.12
C ASN A 37 -9.90 13.48 -18.11
N ASN A 38 -9.53 14.64 -17.60
CA ASN A 38 -9.11 15.75 -18.45
C ASN A 38 -7.60 15.60 -18.70
N PRO A 39 -7.18 15.09 -19.88
CA PRO A 39 -5.77 14.78 -20.16
C PRO A 39 -4.88 16.01 -20.01
N ILE A 40 -5.45 17.19 -20.25
CA ILE A 40 -4.80 18.50 -20.09
C ILE A 40 -4.37 18.74 -18.63
N LYS A 41 -5.20 18.40 -17.65
CA LYS A 41 -4.84 18.53 -16.22
C LYS A 41 -3.67 17.62 -15.84
N ARG A 42 -3.63 16.40 -16.39
CA ARG A 42 -2.51 15.47 -16.18
C ARG A 42 -1.22 15.96 -16.82
N ILE A 43 -1.29 16.53 -18.02
CA ILE A 43 -0.15 17.14 -18.71
C ILE A 43 0.34 18.36 -17.92
N PHE A 44 -0.56 19.25 -17.53
CA PHE A 44 -0.24 20.43 -16.74
C PHE A 44 0.44 20.06 -15.41
N GLN A 45 -0.15 19.15 -14.63
CA GLN A 45 0.45 18.68 -13.37
C GLN A 45 1.80 17.99 -13.57
N ARG A 46 2.03 17.36 -14.73
CA ARG A 46 3.26 16.63 -15.01
C ARG A 46 4.41 17.52 -15.50
N TYR A 47 4.11 18.60 -16.22
CA TYR A 47 5.12 19.41 -16.89
C TYR A 47 5.24 20.84 -16.35
N LEU A 48 4.18 21.41 -15.77
CA LEU A 48 4.19 22.80 -15.28
C LEU A 48 4.42 22.94 -13.77
N VAL A 49 4.27 21.87 -12.99
CA VAL A 49 4.58 21.91 -11.55
C VAL A 49 5.99 21.37 -11.34
N PRO A 50 6.99 22.22 -10.99
CA PRO A 50 8.31 21.75 -10.67
C PRO A 50 8.26 20.72 -9.53
N ARG A 51 9.04 19.65 -9.67
CA ARG A 51 9.04 18.53 -8.71
C ARG A 51 9.34 18.94 -7.27
N PHE A 52 10.10 20.02 -7.06
CA PHE A 52 10.38 20.54 -5.73
C PHE A 52 9.13 21.14 -5.04
N ILE A 53 8.16 21.68 -5.80
CA ILE A 53 6.90 22.18 -5.24
C ILE A 53 6.07 21.02 -4.69
N ILE A 54 6.10 19.87 -5.37
CA ILE A 54 5.45 18.64 -4.90
C ILE A 54 6.06 18.20 -3.57
N THR A 55 7.40 18.15 -3.49
CA THR A 55 8.11 17.86 -2.24
C THR A 55 7.73 18.85 -1.14
N LEU A 56 7.71 20.16 -1.43
CA LEU A 56 7.35 21.19 -0.47
C LEU A 56 5.90 21.04 0.03
N TYR A 57 4.95 20.74 -0.86
CA TYR A 57 3.56 20.45 -0.50
C TYR A 57 3.47 19.32 0.53
N TYR A 58 4.17 18.20 0.31
CA TYR A 58 4.14 17.06 1.23
C TYR A 58 4.84 17.36 2.57
N ILE A 59 5.89 18.18 2.57
CA ILE A 59 6.55 18.65 3.79
C ILE A 59 5.60 19.53 4.61
N ILE A 60 4.97 20.53 3.99
CA ILE A 60 4.09 21.47 4.70
C ILE A 60 2.81 20.78 5.17
N ARG A 61 2.16 20.01 4.29
CA ARG A 61 0.83 19.45 4.53
C ARG A 61 0.82 18.24 5.46
N TYR A 62 1.83 17.38 5.36
CA TYR A 62 1.87 16.09 6.06
C TYR A 62 3.07 15.95 6.98
N ARG A 63 4.02 16.90 6.97
CA ARG A 63 5.30 16.80 7.70
C ARG A 63 6.03 15.49 7.35
N CYS A 64 6.03 15.15 6.07
CA CYS A 64 6.67 13.97 5.51
C CYS A 64 7.68 14.36 4.42
N LEU A 65 8.65 13.48 4.16
CA LEU A 65 9.69 13.72 3.16
C LEU A 65 9.43 12.84 1.93
N VAL A 66 9.05 13.47 0.82
CA VAL A 66 8.89 12.79 -0.47
C VAL A 66 9.95 13.27 -1.43
N SER A 67 10.83 12.37 -1.87
CA SER A 67 11.87 12.70 -2.84
C SER A 67 11.27 13.28 -4.12
N ASN A 68 11.90 14.32 -4.67
CA ASN A 68 11.53 14.94 -5.95
C ASN A 68 11.65 13.98 -7.15
N GLN A 69 12.33 12.84 -7.00
CA GLN A 69 12.46 11.78 -8.01
C GLN A 69 11.35 10.72 -7.91
N THR A 70 10.50 10.80 -6.88
CA THR A 70 9.33 9.92 -6.72
C THR A 70 8.30 10.22 -7.80
N ARG A 71 7.74 9.16 -8.42
CA ARG A 71 6.59 9.31 -9.31
C ARG A 71 5.30 9.11 -8.51
N ILE A 72 4.74 10.22 -8.05
CA ILE A 72 3.50 10.27 -7.30
C ILE A 72 2.52 11.23 -7.97
N GLN A 73 1.25 10.85 -8.05
CA GLN A 73 0.19 11.75 -8.50
C GLN A 73 -0.25 12.65 -7.34
N LEU A 74 -0.34 13.96 -7.56
CA LEU A 74 -1.02 14.87 -6.64
C LEU A 74 -2.52 14.54 -6.64
N SER A 75 -2.96 13.82 -5.60
CA SER A 75 -4.34 13.36 -5.44
C SER A 75 -4.75 13.38 -3.98
N GLY A 76 -6.01 13.72 -3.70
CA GLY A 76 -6.60 13.59 -2.37
C GLY A 76 -6.76 12.12 -1.93
N SER A 77 -6.61 11.17 -2.85
CA SER A 77 -6.63 9.73 -2.56
C SER A 77 -5.30 9.20 -2.01
N ILE A 78 -4.28 10.04 -1.85
CA ILE A 78 -2.99 9.65 -1.28
C ILE A 78 -2.71 10.49 -0.04
N SER A 79 -2.52 9.82 1.09
CA SER A 79 -2.29 10.46 2.39
C SER A 79 -1.07 9.86 3.10
N PHE A 80 -0.35 10.71 3.83
CA PHE A 80 0.84 10.33 4.57
C PHE A 80 0.72 10.74 6.04
N GLY A 81 1.23 9.90 6.93
CA GLY A 81 1.42 10.22 8.33
C GLY A 81 2.68 11.08 8.55
N LYS A 82 2.69 11.80 9.67
CA LYS A 82 3.84 12.60 10.11
C LYS A 82 5.12 11.76 10.14
N GLY A 83 6.18 12.30 9.54
CA GLY A 83 7.51 11.67 9.50
C GLY A 83 7.62 10.49 8.54
N ALA A 84 6.60 10.23 7.72
CA ALA A 84 6.75 9.26 6.63
C ALA A 84 7.84 9.73 5.65
N VAL A 85 8.55 8.78 5.04
CA VAL A 85 9.60 9.05 4.07
C VAL A 85 9.36 8.21 2.81
N VAL A 86 9.42 8.86 1.64
CA VAL A 86 9.39 8.19 0.34
C VAL A 86 10.68 8.50 -0.41
N LYS A 87 11.46 7.45 -0.67
CA LYS A 87 12.77 7.53 -1.31
C LYS A 87 12.68 7.68 -2.84
N PRO A 88 13.77 8.10 -3.51
CA PRO A 88 13.81 8.29 -4.96
C PRO A 88 13.28 7.12 -5.78
N TYR A 89 12.66 7.42 -6.92
CA TYR A 89 12.21 6.44 -7.91
C TYR A 89 11.08 5.51 -7.48
N ALA A 90 10.56 5.64 -6.26
CA ALA A 90 9.31 4.98 -5.89
C ALA A 90 8.16 5.46 -6.78
N VAL A 91 7.22 4.55 -7.07
CA VAL A 91 6.05 4.79 -7.90
C VAL A 91 4.80 4.55 -7.04
N ILE A 92 3.98 5.58 -6.88
CA ILE A 92 2.75 5.52 -6.09
C ILE A 92 1.59 5.99 -6.97
N GLN A 93 0.64 5.09 -7.27
CA GLN A 93 -0.44 5.33 -8.22
C GLN A 93 -1.78 4.80 -7.73
N THR A 94 -2.86 5.55 -7.96
CA THR A 94 -4.21 5.15 -7.59
C THR A 94 -5.08 4.85 -8.82
N GLN A 95 -5.95 3.84 -8.73
CA GLN A 95 -6.95 3.50 -9.77
C GLN A 95 -8.38 3.41 -9.21
N GLY A 96 -8.68 4.23 -8.20
CA GLY A 96 -9.99 4.30 -7.54
C GLY A 96 -9.88 4.24 -6.02
N GLY A 97 -9.12 3.27 -5.52
CA GLY A 97 -8.81 3.13 -4.11
C GLY A 97 -7.77 4.13 -3.61
N ARG A 98 -7.78 4.38 -2.31
CA ARG A 98 -6.84 5.25 -1.60
C ARG A 98 -5.53 4.54 -1.29
N ILE A 99 -4.45 5.31 -1.20
CA ILE A 99 -3.19 4.88 -0.59
C ILE A 99 -2.98 5.69 0.69
N ALA A 100 -3.00 5.01 1.82
CA ALA A 100 -2.71 5.62 3.12
C ALA A 100 -1.43 5.03 3.68
N ILE A 101 -0.45 5.87 4.00
CA ILE A 101 0.83 5.46 4.59
C ILE A 101 0.97 6.11 5.97
N GLY A 102 1.14 5.31 7.01
CA GLY A 102 1.17 5.76 8.39
C GLY A 102 2.40 6.59 8.78
N ARG A 103 2.44 7.00 10.05
CA ARG A 103 3.51 7.82 10.63
C ARG A 103 4.82 7.04 10.68
N GLN A 104 5.94 7.73 10.47
CA GLN A 104 7.28 7.15 10.61
C GLN A 104 7.51 5.88 9.73
N SER A 105 6.69 5.71 8.70
CA SER A 105 6.83 4.63 7.73
C SER A 105 7.74 5.05 6.58
N ALA A 106 8.52 4.12 6.05
CA ALA A 106 9.48 4.38 4.99
C ALA A 106 9.19 3.51 3.76
N VAL A 107 8.93 4.17 2.64
CA VAL A 107 8.89 3.59 1.29
C VAL A 107 10.26 3.80 0.65
N SER A 108 10.87 2.72 0.18
CA SER A 108 12.23 2.71 -0.33
C SER A 108 12.28 2.97 -1.83
N SER A 109 13.51 3.08 -2.34
CA SER A 109 13.73 3.36 -3.75
C SER A 109 13.22 2.22 -4.61
N PHE A 110 12.62 2.58 -5.75
CA PHE A 110 12.06 1.66 -6.75
C PHE A 110 10.85 0.83 -6.27
N ASP A 111 10.31 1.13 -5.09
CA ASP A 111 9.07 0.49 -4.65
C ASP A 111 7.91 0.88 -5.57
N HIS A 112 7.03 -0.06 -5.85
CA HIS A 112 5.83 0.15 -6.64
C HIS A 112 4.59 -0.12 -5.78
N ILE A 113 3.76 0.90 -5.56
CA ILE A 113 2.52 0.80 -4.80
C ILE A 113 1.37 1.25 -5.70
N SER A 114 0.46 0.33 -6.00
CA SER A 114 -0.72 0.61 -6.82
C SER A 114 -2.01 0.13 -6.18
N THR A 115 -3.11 0.86 -6.39
CA THR A 115 -4.45 0.42 -5.97
C THR A 115 -5.26 -0.12 -7.14
N GLY A 116 -6.24 -0.96 -6.82
CA GLY A 116 -7.42 -1.16 -7.65
C GLY A 116 -8.52 -0.17 -7.24
N ILE A 117 -9.76 -0.65 -7.15
CA ILE A 117 -10.88 0.10 -6.56
C ILE A 117 -10.80 0.15 -5.02
N LYS A 118 -10.28 -0.91 -4.37
CA LYS A 118 -10.09 -0.93 -2.90
C LYS A 118 -8.74 -0.34 -2.49
N ASP A 119 -8.72 0.10 -1.23
CA ASP A 119 -7.60 0.82 -0.64
C ASP A 119 -6.36 -0.06 -0.40
N VAL A 120 -5.19 0.56 -0.48
CA VAL A 120 -3.93 0.03 0.04
C VAL A 120 -3.57 0.84 1.28
N ILE A 121 -3.54 0.18 2.43
CA ILE A 121 -3.31 0.83 3.73
C ILE A 121 -2.03 0.26 4.33
N ILE A 122 -1.11 1.16 4.69
CA ILE A 122 0.16 0.85 5.34
C ILE A 122 0.14 1.54 6.71
N GLY A 123 0.34 0.77 7.77
CA GLY A 123 0.35 1.23 9.15
C GLY A 123 1.50 2.19 9.49
N ASP A 124 1.60 2.51 10.77
CA ASP A 124 2.68 3.31 11.33
C ASP A 124 3.95 2.47 11.51
N TYR A 125 5.12 3.11 11.45
CA TYR A 125 6.43 2.52 11.70
C TYR A 125 6.81 1.36 10.77
N VAL A 126 6.18 1.26 9.60
CA VAL A 126 6.47 0.22 8.62
C VAL A 126 7.78 0.52 7.88
N ARG A 127 8.65 -0.49 7.77
CA ARG A 127 9.91 -0.40 7.04
C ARG A 127 9.86 -1.28 5.81
N ILE A 128 9.84 -0.63 4.65
CA ILE A 128 9.88 -1.30 3.35
C ILE A 128 11.30 -1.17 2.80
N ALA A 129 11.92 -2.29 2.46
CA ALA A 129 13.23 -2.32 1.80
C ALA A 129 13.07 -2.10 0.28
N PRO A 130 14.16 -1.82 -0.47
CA PRO A 130 14.06 -1.50 -1.90
C PRO A 130 13.39 -2.57 -2.78
N ASN A 131 12.86 -2.11 -3.91
CA ASN A 131 12.26 -2.93 -4.98
C ASN A 131 11.03 -3.74 -4.55
N VAL A 132 10.25 -3.25 -3.58
CA VAL A 132 9.02 -3.94 -3.16
C VAL A 132 7.86 -3.56 -4.05
N THR A 133 7.05 -4.55 -4.45
CA THR A 133 5.83 -4.34 -5.24
C THR A 133 4.60 -4.67 -4.41
N ILE A 134 3.67 -3.72 -4.30
CA ILE A 134 2.39 -3.84 -3.58
C ILE A 134 1.26 -3.60 -4.57
N LEU A 135 0.43 -4.62 -4.79
CA LEU A 135 -0.66 -4.60 -5.76
C LEU A 135 -2.01 -4.64 -5.05
N GLY A 136 -2.79 -3.57 -5.13
CA GLY A 136 -4.16 -3.50 -4.60
C GLY A 136 -5.24 -4.05 -5.54
N GLY A 137 -4.87 -4.47 -6.75
CA GLY A 137 -5.76 -5.10 -7.71
C GLY A 137 -5.00 -5.90 -8.77
N SER A 138 -5.71 -6.79 -9.47
CA SER A 138 -5.16 -7.62 -10.54
C SER A 138 -6.17 -7.79 -11.67
N ARG A 139 -5.73 -8.31 -12.81
CA ARG A 139 -6.62 -8.72 -13.92
C ARG A 139 -7.19 -10.09 -13.64
N ASN A 140 -8.45 -10.30 -14.00
CA ASN A 140 -9.04 -11.63 -13.97
C ASN A 140 -8.44 -12.47 -15.12
N PHE A 141 -8.15 -13.75 -14.84
CA PHE A 141 -7.51 -14.66 -15.80
C PHE A 141 -8.13 -16.07 -15.81
N GLN A 142 -9.27 -16.26 -15.13
CA GLN A 142 -9.88 -17.58 -14.96
C GLN A 142 -10.62 -18.08 -16.21
N ARG A 143 -11.16 -17.16 -17.01
CA ARG A 143 -11.92 -17.50 -18.21
C ARG A 143 -10.98 -17.75 -19.39
N ARG A 144 -11.26 -18.79 -20.17
CA ARG A 144 -10.49 -19.14 -21.38
C ARG A 144 -11.21 -18.77 -22.68
N ASP A 145 -12.50 -18.45 -22.59
CA ASP A 145 -13.38 -18.12 -23.71
C ASP A 145 -13.32 -16.65 -24.13
N MET A 146 -12.56 -15.81 -23.40
CA MET A 146 -12.37 -14.40 -23.70
C MET A 146 -10.97 -13.92 -23.30
N ARG A 147 -10.47 -12.84 -23.91
CA ARG A 147 -9.13 -12.30 -23.63
C ARG A 147 -9.07 -11.74 -22.21
N ILE A 148 -7.89 -11.74 -21.58
CA ILE A 148 -7.65 -11.20 -20.22
C ILE A 148 -8.15 -9.75 -20.09
N MET A 149 -8.00 -8.94 -21.14
CA MET A 149 -8.46 -7.53 -21.14
C MET A 149 -9.99 -7.38 -21.04
N ASP A 150 -10.73 -8.42 -21.39
CA ASP A 150 -12.19 -8.40 -21.42
C ASP A 150 -12.80 -9.07 -20.17
N GLN A 151 -11.99 -9.78 -19.36
CA GLN A 151 -12.43 -10.51 -18.15
C GLN A 151 -12.67 -9.63 -16.91
N GLY A 152 -12.39 -8.32 -17.01
CA GLY A 152 -12.41 -7.41 -15.87
C GLY A 152 -11.20 -7.59 -14.93
N SER A 153 -11.36 -7.12 -13.70
CA SER A 153 -10.30 -7.02 -12.70
C SER A 153 -10.80 -7.38 -11.30
N SER A 154 -9.90 -7.87 -10.45
CA SER A 154 -10.09 -7.98 -9.00
C SER A 154 -9.51 -6.77 -8.29
N HIS A 155 -10.19 -6.31 -7.24
CA HIS A 155 -9.88 -5.07 -6.54
C HIS A 155 -9.98 -5.30 -5.03
N GLU A 156 -9.05 -6.06 -4.48
CA GLU A 156 -9.13 -6.52 -3.10
C GLU A 156 -8.45 -5.59 -2.11
N GLY A 157 -7.55 -4.72 -2.58
CA GLY A 157 -6.74 -3.85 -1.72
C GLY A 157 -5.62 -4.62 -1.03
N VAL A 158 -4.88 -3.95 -0.15
CA VAL A 158 -3.86 -4.56 0.71
C VAL A 158 -3.86 -3.84 2.04
N ILE A 159 -3.66 -4.57 3.14
CA ILE A 159 -3.52 -3.98 4.47
C ILE A 159 -2.22 -4.46 5.10
N ILE A 160 -1.38 -3.52 5.50
CA ILE A 160 -0.13 -3.78 6.20
C ILE A 160 -0.24 -3.12 7.56
N GLY A 161 -0.12 -3.92 8.62
CA GLY A 161 -0.22 -3.47 10.00
C GLY A 161 0.91 -2.55 10.43
N ASP A 162 0.86 -2.14 11.70
CA ASP A 162 1.89 -1.30 12.29
C ASP A 162 3.19 -2.11 12.51
N ASP A 163 4.34 -1.44 12.55
CA ASP A 163 5.66 -2.01 12.89
C ASP A 163 6.07 -3.25 12.06
N VAL A 164 5.62 -3.31 10.80
CA VAL A 164 5.97 -4.38 9.86
C VAL A 164 7.33 -4.10 9.19
N LEU A 165 8.15 -5.14 9.05
CA LEU A 165 9.37 -5.11 8.23
C LEU A 165 9.16 -5.91 6.94
N ILE A 166 9.41 -5.29 5.79
CA ILE A 166 9.30 -5.93 4.47
C ILE A 166 10.67 -5.94 3.81
N GLY A 167 11.20 -7.13 3.57
CA GLY A 167 12.49 -7.34 2.92
C GLY A 167 12.51 -6.92 1.45
N ALA A 168 13.71 -6.78 0.88
CA ALA A 168 13.88 -6.29 -0.48
C ALA A 168 13.30 -7.27 -1.51
N ASN A 169 12.86 -6.76 -2.66
CA ASN A 169 12.31 -7.56 -3.76
C ASN A 169 11.07 -8.42 -3.38
N VAL A 170 10.31 -8.01 -2.36
CA VAL A 170 9.05 -8.68 -1.99
C VAL A 170 7.91 -8.25 -2.93
N VAL A 171 7.03 -9.18 -3.28
CA VAL A 171 5.78 -8.90 -3.99
C VAL A 171 4.59 -9.23 -3.08
N ILE A 172 3.71 -8.27 -2.86
CA ILE A 172 2.46 -8.41 -2.10
C ILE A 172 1.28 -8.37 -3.05
N LEU A 173 0.55 -9.49 -3.11
CA LEU A 173 -0.60 -9.65 -3.99
C LEU A 173 -1.87 -9.02 -3.40
N PRO A 174 -2.88 -8.70 -4.25
CA PRO A 174 -4.16 -8.19 -3.80
C PRO A 174 -4.81 -9.12 -2.77
N GLY A 175 -5.56 -8.52 -1.84
CA GLY A 175 -6.33 -9.22 -0.81
C GLY A 175 -5.50 -9.65 0.40
N CYS A 176 -4.19 -9.45 0.38
CA CYS A 176 -3.33 -9.83 1.48
C CYS A 176 -3.38 -8.81 2.63
N HIS A 177 -3.51 -9.35 3.85
CA HIS A 177 -3.36 -8.62 5.10
C HIS A 177 -2.10 -9.10 5.83
N ILE A 178 -1.18 -8.18 6.13
CA ILE A 178 0.03 -8.46 6.91
C ILE A 178 -0.19 -7.91 8.32
N GLY A 179 -0.21 -8.78 9.32
CA GLY A 179 -0.43 -8.42 10.71
C GLY A 179 0.66 -7.52 11.29
N GLU A 180 0.29 -6.79 12.34
CA GLU A 180 1.20 -5.93 13.10
C GLU A 180 2.47 -6.68 13.53
N GLY A 181 3.62 -6.01 13.45
CA GLY A 181 4.90 -6.56 13.91
C GLY A 181 5.49 -7.67 13.03
N ALA A 182 4.82 -8.10 11.95
CA ALA A 182 5.30 -9.18 11.09
C ALA A 182 6.59 -8.80 10.33
N VAL A 183 7.37 -9.82 9.98
CA VAL A 183 8.61 -9.69 9.19
C VAL A 183 8.50 -10.53 7.94
N ILE A 184 8.63 -9.90 6.77
CA ILE A 184 8.63 -10.59 5.48
C ILE A 184 10.07 -10.68 4.96
N GLY A 185 10.56 -11.90 4.77
CA GLY A 185 11.88 -12.17 4.21
C GLY A 185 12.01 -11.64 2.77
N ALA A 186 13.22 -11.22 2.39
CA ALA A 186 13.50 -10.73 1.04
C ALA A 186 13.14 -11.75 -0.06
N GLY A 187 12.73 -11.26 -1.23
CA GLY A 187 12.37 -12.09 -2.39
C GLY A 187 11.07 -12.89 -2.27
N SER A 188 10.26 -12.65 -1.23
CA SER A 188 9.04 -13.42 -0.98
C SER A 188 7.85 -12.96 -1.84
N VAL A 189 6.92 -13.88 -2.13
CA VAL A 189 5.63 -13.57 -2.76
C VAL A 189 4.51 -13.82 -1.75
N VAL A 190 3.98 -12.73 -1.19
CA VAL A 190 2.89 -12.75 -0.23
C VAL A 190 1.58 -12.93 -0.98
N ASN A 191 1.06 -14.15 -0.95
CA ASN A 191 -0.18 -14.56 -1.62
C ASN A 191 -1.30 -15.00 -0.66
N ARG A 192 -1.12 -14.72 0.63
CA ARG A 192 -2.05 -15.03 1.71
C ARG A 192 -1.79 -14.11 2.89
N ASN A 193 -2.76 -14.03 3.81
CA ASN A 193 -2.61 -13.25 5.03
C ASN A 193 -1.45 -13.76 5.89
N ILE A 194 -0.74 -12.83 6.52
CA ILE A 194 0.36 -13.10 7.44
C ILE A 194 -0.09 -12.74 8.86
N PRO A 195 -0.02 -13.65 9.84
CA PRO A 195 -0.40 -13.36 11.21
C PRO A 195 0.46 -12.24 11.84
N PRO A 196 -0.06 -11.53 12.85
CA PRO A 196 0.76 -10.60 13.65
C PRO A 196 2.00 -11.27 14.22
N TYR A 197 3.10 -10.53 14.29
CA TYR A 197 4.42 -10.95 14.77
C TYR A 197 5.03 -12.18 14.05
N ALA A 198 4.41 -12.71 12.99
CA ALA A 198 4.99 -13.82 12.25
C ALA A 198 6.23 -13.39 11.46
N ILE A 199 7.22 -14.26 11.38
CA ILE A 199 8.30 -14.18 10.39
C ILE A 199 7.90 -15.09 9.22
N ALA A 200 7.78 -14.53 8.03
CA ALA A 200 7.30 -15.25 6.85
C ALA A 200 8.25 -15.04 5.67
N ALA A 201 8.51 -16.10 4.88
CA ALA A 201 9.40 -16.03 3.74
C ALA A 201 9.03 -17.05 2.65
N GLY A 202 9.50 -16.81 1.41
CA GLY A 202 9.45 -17.77 0.31
C GLY A 202 8.43 -17.45 -0.80
N VAL A 203 8.42 -18.32 -1.82
CA VAL A 203 7.54 -18.24 -3.00
C VAL A 203 6.90 -19.61 -3.23
N PRO A 204 5.61 -19.82 -2.89
CA PRO A 204 4.75 -18.88 -2.15
C PRO A 204 5.19 -18.70 -0.70
N VAL A 205 4.79 -17.59 -0.08
CA VAL A 205 5.16 -17.29 1.31
C VAL A 205 4.69 -18.38 2.28
N LYS A 206 5.54 -18.71 3.25
CA LYS A 206 5.24 -19.57 4.39
C LYS A 206 5.68 -18.88 5.68
N VAL A 207 4.96 -19.11 6.77
CA VAL A 207 5.41 -18.71 8.11
C VAL A 207 6.57 -19.64 8.51
N VAL A 208 7.71 -19.04 8.89
CA VAL A 208 8.96 -19.73 9.23
C VAL A 208 9.43 -19.45 10.66
N GLY A 209 8.72 -18.60 11.38
CA GLY A 209 9.02 -18.29 12.78
C GLY A 209 8.11 -17.22 13.34
N GLU A 210 8.42 -16.78 14.54
CA GLU A 210 7.69 -15.74 15.27
C GLU A 210 8.70 -14.72 15.82
N ARG A 211 8.47 -13.44 15.56
CA ARG A 211 9.32 -12.34 16.01
C ARG A 211 9.25 -12.25 17.53
N GLY A 212 10.42 -12.17 18.16
CA GLY A 212 10.53 -12.06 19.62
C GLY A 212 10.57 -13.41 20.36
N LYS A 213 10.25 -14.53 19.69
CA LYS A 213 10.60 -15.86 20.20
C LYS A 213 11.97 -16.24 19.65
N GLY A 214 12.96 -16.36 20.54
CA GLY A 214 14.31 -16.79 20.18
C GLY A 214 14.30 -18.16 19.51
N LYS A 215 15.30 -18.43 18.67
CA LYS A 215 15.65 -19.82 18.34
C LYS A 215 16.28 -20.39 19.62
N GLY A 216 15.50 -21.16 20.38
CA GLY A 216 16.07 -22.06 21.38
C GLY A 216 17.00 -23.06 20.73
#